data_AF-A0A7C1M5D8-F1
#
_entry.id   AF-A0A7C1M5D8-F1
#
_cell.length_a   1.000
_cell.length_b   1.000
_cell.length_c   1.000
_cell.angle_alpha   90.00
_cell.angle_beta   90.00
_cell.angle_gamma   90.00
#
_symmetry.space_group_name_H-M   'P 1'
#
loop_
_entity.id
_entity.type
_entity.pdbx_description
1 polymer ?
#
loop_
_entity_poly.entity_id
_entity_poly.type
_entity_poly.pdbx_seq_one_letter_code
_entity_poly.pdbx_strand_id
1 'polypeptide(L)'
;MHSFTLPLTDPVIIFMVVLLLVLLIPIVPRKTKTPSIIGLIVAGIILGPYALDIIANNDTIELFSNVGLYILCSWQGLRSNSASFARTVSGVFSLV
;
A
#
# COMPACT_ATOMS: atom_id res chain seq x y z
N MET A 1 27.60 27.08 -10.61
CA MET A 1 27.71 25.88 -9.76
C MET A 1 26.34 25.63 -9.13
N HIS A 2 25.47 24.89 -9.81
CA HIS A 2 24.16 24.49 -9.27
C HIS A 2 24.30 23.10 -8.67
N SER A 3 24.48 23.03 -7.35
CA SER A 3 24.31 21.82 -6.56
C SER A 3 22.82 21.49 -6.53
N PHE A 4 22.37 20.68 -7.49
CA PHE A 4 21.06 20.05 -7.49
C PHE A 4 21.08 18.99 -6.38
N THR A 5 20.92 19.43 -5.13
CA THR A 5 20.63 18.55 -4.01
C THR A 5 19.26 17.97 -4.29
N LEU A 6 19.21 16.73 -4.78
CA LEU A 6 17.99 15.96 -4.96
C LEU A 6 17.19 16.03 -3.65
N PRO A 7 16.03 16.72 -3.62
CA PRO A 7 15.20 16.84 -2.42
C PRO A 7 14.38 15.56 -2.22
N LEU A 8 15.01 14.39 -2.38
CA LEU A 8 14.37 13.08 -2.21
C LEU A 8 14.15 12.72 -0.73
N THR A 9 14.51 13.62 0.18
CA THR A 9 14.26 13.51 1.62
C THR A 9 12.91 14.12 2.03
N ASP A 10 12.35 15.02 1.22
CA ASP A 10 11.12 15.72 1.59
C ASP A 10 9.90 14.77 1.53
N PRO A 11 9.14 14.61 2.63
CA PRO A 11 8.00 13.69 2.70
C PRO A 11 6.91 14.00 1.66
N VAL A 12 6.81 15.26 1.24
CA VAL A 12 5.87 15.72 0.20
C VAL A 12 6.20 15.12 -1.17
N ILE A 13 7.49 15.04 -1.53
CA ILE A 13 7.93 14.52 -2.83
C ILE A 13 7.73 13.01 -2.90
N ILE A 14 8.03 12.32 -1.80
CA ILE A 14 7.78 10.88 -1.66
C ILE A 14 6.29 10.59 -1.85
N PHE A 15 5.42 11.37 -1.21
CA PHE A 15 3.98 11.22 -1.36
C PHE A 15 3.51 11.42 -2.81
N MET A 16 4.05 12.43 -3.52
CA MET A 16 3.74 12.65 -4.93
C MET A 16 4.14 11.48 -5.81
N VAL A 17 5.31 10.88 -5.59
CA VAL A 17 5.75 9.69 -6.33
C VAL A 17 4.84 8.49 -6.06
N VAL A 18 4.48 8.26 -4.80
CA VAL A 18 3.57 7.16 -4.42
C VAL A 18 2.18 7.35 -5.02
N LEU A 19 1.62 8.57 -4.97
CA LEU A 19 0.35 8.89 -5.62
C LEU A 19 0.40 8.67 -7.12
N LEU A 20 1.49 9.11 -7.75
CA LEU A 20 1.70 8.95 -9.19
C LEU A 20 1.81 7.47 -9.56
N LEU A 21 2.41 6.61 -8.72
CA LEU A 21 2.43 5.15 -8.89
C LEU A 21 1.04 4.54 -8.72
N VAL A 22 0.32 4.91 -7.65
CA VAL A 22 -1.08 4.50 -7.40
C VAL A 22 -2.00 4.87 -8.55
N LEU A 23 -1.71 5.96 -9.25
CA LEU A 23 -2.45 6.39 -10.43
C LEU A 23 -2.00 5.68 -11.71
N LEU A 24 -0.70 5.65 -11.99
CA LEU A 24 -0.13 5.14 -13.25
C LEU A 24 -0.21 3.62 -13.37
N ILE A 25 0.02 2.88 -12.30
CA ILE A 25 0.07 1.41 -12.38
C ILE A 25 -1.29 0.80 -12.76
N PRO A 26 -2.41 1.14 -12.10
CA PRO A 26 -3.70 0.57 -12.49
C PRO A 26 -4.20 1.09 -13.84
N ILE A 27 -3.67 2.22 -14.35
CA ILE A 27 -4.04 2.76 -15.66
C ILE A 27 -3.35 2.06 -16.83
N VAL A 28 -2.45 1.10 -16.56
CA VAL A 28 -1.85 0.23 -17.57
C VAL A 28 -2.65 -1.07 -17.65
N PRO A 29 -3.80 -1.12 -18.36
CA PRO A 29 -4.51 -2.37 -18.54
C PRO A 29 -3.68 -3.27 -19.46
N ARG A 30 -3.09 -4.32 -18.91
CA ARG A 30 -2.81 -5.54 -19.66
C ARG A 30 -3.91 -6.55 -19.33
N LYS A 31 -4.32 -7.34 -20.33
CA LYS A 31 -5.37 -8.38 -20.26
C LYS A 31 -5.03 -9.55 -19.31
N THR A 32 -4.41 -9.28 -18.17
CA THR A 32 -3.99 -10.27 -17.19
C THR A 32 -5.08 -10.38 -16.13
N LYS A 33 -5.53 -11.61 -15.83
CA LYS A 33 -6.52 -11.92 -14.78
C LYS A 33 -5.99 -11.63 -13.36
N THR A 34 -4.75 -11.17 -13.23
CA THR A 34 -4.12 -10.84 -11.97
C THR A 34 -4.70 -9.55 -11.40
N PRO A 35 -4.98 -9.48 -10.09
CA PRO A 35 -5.49 -8.28 -9.47
C PRO A 35 -4.45 -7.15 -9.58
N SER A 36 -4.89 -5.97 -10.01
CA SER A 36 -4.03 -4.82 -10.31
C SER A 36 -3.17 -4.38 -9.12
N ILE A 37 -3.61 -4.70 -7.89
CA ILE A 37 -2.85 -4.44 -6.66
C ILE A 37 -1.49 -5.15 -6.64
N ILE A 38 -1.34 -6.32 -7.25
CA ILE A 38 -0.06 -7.04 -7.28
C ILE A 38 0.99 -6.24 -8.06
N GLY A 39 0.58 -5.64 -9.18
CA GLY A 39 1.46 -4.76 -9.95
C GLY A 39 1.88 -3.52 -9.15
N LEU A 40 0.96 -3.01 -8.33
CA LEU A 40 1.24 -1.89 -7.42
C LEU A 40 2.29 -2.26 -6.37
N ILE A 41 2.13 -3.43 -5.74
CA ILE A 41 3.03 -3.94 -4.70
C ILE A 41 4.44 -4.15 -5.29
N VAL A 42 4.55 -4.80 -6.45
CA VAL A 42 5.84 -5.06 -7.09
C VAL A 42 6.56 -3.76 -7.46
N ALA A 43 5.85 -2.77 -7.99
CA ALA A 43 6.45 -1.46 -8.25
C ALA A 43 6.92 -0.76 -6.97
N GLY A 44 6.13 -0.84 -5.90
CA GLY A 44 6.53 -0.33 -4.58
C GLY A 44 7.79 -1.00 -4.04
N ILE A 45 7.92 -2.32 -4.21
CA ILE A 45 9.14 -3.06 -3.84
C ILE A 45 10.35 -2.57 -4.64
N ILE A 46 10.20 -2.37 -5.95
CA ILE A 46 11.28 -1.90 -6.84
C ILE A 46 11.72 -0.48 -6.48
N LEU A 47 10.79 0.41 -6.15
CA LEU A 47 11.10 1.80 -5.77
C LEU A 47 11.53 1.96 -4.31
N GLY A 48 11.29 0.97 -3.46
CA GLY A 48 11.59 1.04 -2.04
C GLY A 48 13.09 1.11 -1.73
N PRO A 49 13.43 1.42 -0.46
CA PRO A 49 14.82 1.53 0.01
C PRO A 49 15.63 0.25 -0.22
N TYR A 50 14.97 -0.91 -0.25
CA TYR A 50 15.60 -2.22 -0.45
C TYR A 50 15.96 -2.53 -1.91
N ALA A 51 15.53 -1.74 -2.90
CA ALA A 51 15.74 -2.04 -4.31
C ALA A 51 16.45 -0.93 -5.10
N LEU A 52 15.94 0.31 -5.09
CA LEU A 52 16.54 1.45 -5.80
C LEU A 52 17.07 2.55 -4.86
N ASP A 53 16.78 2.47 -3.55
CA ASP A 53 17.20 3.43 -2.52
C ASP A 53 16.87 4.91 -2.84
N ILE A 54 15.80 5.13 -3.64
CA ILE A 54 15.34 6.47 -4.04
C ILE A 54 14.56 7.15 -2.90
N ILE A 55 14.00 6.36 -1.98
CA ILE A 55 13.08 6.79 -0.93
C ILE A 55 13.73 6.53 0.43
N ALA A 56 14.48 7.51 0.94
CA ALA A 56 15.29 7.38 2.16
C ALA A 56 14.51 7.61 3.47
N ASN A 57 13.21 7.87 3.41
CA ASN A 57 12.41 8.23 4.59
C ASN A 57 11.47 7.09 5.02
N ASN A 58 12.01 6.19 5.85
CA ASN A 58 11.27 5.02 6.32
C ASN A 58 10.07 5.41 7.20
N ASP A 59 10.21 6.44 8.05
CA ASP A 59 9.17 6.87 9.00
C ASP A 59 7.89 7.35 8.30
N THR A 60 8.03 8.14 7.23
CA THR A 60 6.89 8.64 6.45
C THR A 60 6.16 7.50 5.75
N ILE A 61 6.91 6.56 5.18
CA ILE A 61 6.34 5.39 4.50
C ILE A 61 5.65 4.44 5.50
N GLU A 62 6.25 4.22 6.67
CA GLU A 62 5.69 3.38 7.72
C GLU A 62 4.38 3.96 8.26
N LEU A 63 4.35 5.27 8.56
CA LEU A 63 3.14 5.95 9.01
C LEU A 63 2.02 5.85 7.96
N PHE A 64 2.34 6.11 6.69
CA PHE A 64 1.35 6.05 5.62
C PHE A 64 0.84 4.62 5.36
N SER A 65 1.74 3.63 5.44
CA SER A 65 1.42 2.20 5.33
C SER A 65 0.48 1.75 6.45
N ASN A 66 0.76 2.17 7.69
CA ASN A 66 -0.05 1.80 8.84
C ASN A 66 -1.44 2.42 8.74
N VAL A 67 -1.54 3.71 8.40
CA VAL A 67 -2.82 4.41 8.14
C VAL A 67 -3.58 3.74 6.99
N GLY A 68 -2.89 3.40 5.90
CA GLY A 68 -3.48 2.68 4.77
C GLY A 68 -4.05 1.32 5.17
N LEU A 69 -3.31 0.54 5.97
CA LEU A 69 -3.76 -0.74 6.51
C LEU A 69 -5.00 -0.57 7.43
N TYR A 70 -5.00 0.43 8.31
CA TYR A 70 -6.16 0.73 9.15
C TYR A 70 -7.39 1.08 8.32
N ILE A 71 -7.23 1.89 7.28
CA ILE A 71 -8.30 2.24 6.36
C ILE A 71 -8.83 0.98 5.67
N LEU A 72 -7.96 0.16 5.08
CA LEU A 72 -8.32 -1.09 4.41
C LEU A 72 -9.08 -2.06 5.34
N CYS A 73 -8.58 -2.24 6.57
CA CYS A 73 -9.22 -3.08 7.58
C CYS A 73 -10.59 -2.52 7.99
N SER A 74 -10.70 -1.19 8.12
CA SER A 74 -11.96 -0.49 8.42
C SER A 74 -13.00 -0.70 7.31
N TRP A 75 -12.61 -0.57 6.04
CA TRP A 75 -13.49 -0.85 4.89
C TRP A 75 -13.99 -2.30 4.88
N GLN A 76 -13.11 -3.26 5.18
CA GLN A 76 -13.45 -4.67 5.26
C GLN A 76 -14.38 -4.97 6.44
N GLY A 77 -14.14 -4.35 7.58
CA GLY A 77 -15.00 -4.44 8.77
C GLY A 77 -16.40 -3.90 8.50
N LEU A 78 -16.51 -2.73 7.85
CA LEU A 78 -17.79 -2.12 7.47
C LEU A 78 -18.60 -3.00 6.52
N ARG A 79 -17.93 -3.66 5.57
CA ARG A 79 -18.58 -4.49 4.55
C ARG A 79 -18.93 -5.90 5.04
N SER A 80 -18.38 -6.35 6.15
CA SER A 80 -18.61 -7.69 6.69
C SER A 80 -20.05 -7.89 7.16
N ASN A 81 -20.66 -9.03 6.80
CA ASN A 81 -22.01 -9.38 7.22
C ASN A 81 -22.00 -10.05 8.61
N SER A 82 -22.85 -9.57 9.53
CA SER A 82 -22.93 -10.02 10.93
C SER A 82 -23.31 -11.50 11.07
N ALA A 83 -24.18 -12.01 10.21
CA ALA A 83 -24.63 -13.41 10.25
C ALA A 83 -23.56 -14.41 9.78
N SER A 84 -22.64 -14.00 8.90
CA SER A 84 -21.45 -14.79 8.54
C SER A 84 -20.36 -14.67 9.60
N PHE A 85 -20.20 -13.49 10.22
CA PHE A 85 -19.22 -13.27 11.27
C PHE A 85 -19.49 -14.15 12.49
N ALA A 86 -20.73 -14.17 12.99
CA ALA A 86 -21.11 -14.99 14.14
C ALA A 86 -20.88 -16.50 13.91
N ARG A 87 -21.12 -17.00 12.69
CA ARG A 87 -20.87 -18.40 12.33
C ARG A 87 -19.37 -18.73 12.31
N THR A 88 -18.54 -17.84 11.78
CA THR A 88 -17.09 -18.02 11.77
C THR A 88 -16.53 -18.00 13.19
N VAL A 89 -16.96 -17.07 14.05
CA VAL A 89 -16.50 -16.97 15.45
C VAL A 89 -16.91 -18.20 16.26
N SER A 90 -18.15 -18.68 16.11
CA SER A 90 -18.62 -19.89 16.82
C SER A 90 -17.89 -21.16 16.38
N GLY A 91 -17.54 -21.29 15.09
CA GLY A 91 -16.78 -22.43 14.58
C GLY A 91 -15.33 -22.45 15.06
N VAL A 92 -14.69 -21.28 15.16
CA VAL A 92 -13.31 -21.16 15.68
C VAL A 92 -13.26 -21.39 17.19
N PHE A 93 -14.24 -20.87 17.93
CA PHE A 93 -14.31 -21.05 19.38
C PHE A 93 -14.64 -22.50 19.78
N SER A 94 -15.36 -23.25 18.95
CA SER A 94 -15.63 -24.67 19.20
C SER A 94 -14.41 -25.59 18.97
N LEU A 95 -13.32 -25.08 18.42
CA LEU A 95 -12.06 -25.82 18.18
C LEU A 95 -10.99 -25.57 19.26
N VAL A 96 -11.28 -24.71 20.25
CA VAL A 96 -10.42 -24.40 21.41
C VAL A 96 -11.08 -24.92 22.66
#